data_AF-A0A0G1IBT0-F1
#
_entry.id   AF-A0A0G1IBT0-F1
#
_cell.length_a   1.000
_cell.length_b   1.000
_cell.length_c   1.000
_cell.angle_alpha   90.00
_cell.angle_beta   90.00
_cell.angle_gamma   90.00
#
_symmetry.space_group_name_H-M   'P 1'
#
loop_
_entity.id
_entity.type
_entity.pdbx_description
1 polymer ?
#
loop_
_entity_poly.entity_id
_entity_poly.type
_entity_poly.pdbx_seq_one_letter_code
_entity_poly.pdbx_strand_id
1 'polypeptide(L)'
;MNTITAPRAIKKGEEFVIIPRKEYEEFLRAHKMNGKKYENIVVKHTIKVPKRHKKFYEELDKELTESLREYYAGKSYGPFDSINKLKMAA
;
A
#
# COMPACT_ATOMS: atom_id res chain seq x y z
N MET A 1 -13.69 36.22 6.84
CA MET A 1 -12.65 35.18 7.00
C MET A 1 -13.32 33.98 7.65
N ASN A 2 -13.57 32.91 6.90
CA ASN A 2 -14.38 31.80 7.39
C ASN A 2 -13.49 30.83 8.16
N THR A 3 -13.70 30.75 9.47
CA THR A 3 -12.97 29.83 10.35
C THR A 3 -13.73 28.50 10.41
N ILE A 4 -13.10 27.41 9.97
CA ILE A 4 -13.63 26.06 10.10
C ILE A 4 -13.12 25.48 11.43
N THR A 5 -14.03 25.25 12.38
CA THR A 5 -13.69 24.70 13.70
C THR A 5 -13.93 23.19 13.72
N ALA A 6 -12.86 22.41 13.91
CA ALA A 6 -12.94 20.96 14.04
C ALA A 6 -13.09 20.52 15.52
N PRO A 7 -14.03 19.63 15.87
CA PRO A 7 -14.19 19.11 17.22
C PRO A 7 -12.95 18.36 17.72
N ARG A 8 -12.57 18.55 18.99
CA ARG A 8 -11.42 17.87 19.62
C ARG A 8 -11.52 16.35 19.61
N ALA A 9 -12.73 15.78 19.60
CA ALA A 9 -12.95 14.33 19.59
C ALA A 9 -12.39 13.63 18.34
N ILE A 10 -12.20 14.36 17.25
CA ILE A 10 -11.67 13.83 15.99
C ILE A 10 -10.12 13.83 16.01
N LYS A 11 -9.49 14.59 16.93
CA LYS A 11 -8.02 14.82 17.00
C LYS A 11 -7.26 13.80 17.84
N LYS A 12 -7.42 12.50 17.61
CA LYS A 12 -6.60 11.50 18.32
C LYS A 12 -5.31 11.19 17.55
N GLY A 13 -4.39 12.17 17.52
CA GLY A 13 -3.00 11.96 17.09
C GLY A 13 -2.69 12.11 15.59
N GLU A 14 -3.67 12.38 14.73
CA GLU A 14 -3.46 12.50 13.28
C GLU A 14 -3.53 13.97 12.80
N GLU A 15 -2.59 14.35 11.94
CA GLU A 15 -2.62 15.62 11.21
C GLU A 15 -3.75 15.60 10.19
N PHE A 16 -4.71 16.52 10.31
CA PHE A 16 -5.82 16.63 9.36
C PHE A 16 -5.44 17.55 8.21
N VAL A 17 -5.67 17.10 6.98
CA VAL A 17 -5.61 17.94 5.78
C VAL A 17 -7.04 18.34 5.41
N ILE A 18 -7.32 19.64 5.36
CA ILE A 18 -8.60 20.18 4.92
C ILE A 18 -8.48 20.47 3.42
N ILE A 19 -9.28 19.78 2.60
CA ILE A 19 -9.33 19.99 1.15
C ILE A 19 -10.75 20.30 0.68
N PRO A 20 -10.92 21.06 -0.42
CA PRO A 20 -12.20 21.25 -1.08
C PRO A 20 -12.87 19.93 -1.45
N ARG A 21 -14.21 19.89 -1.35
CA ARG A 21 -15.00 18.69 -1.66
C ARG A 21 -14.71 18.13 -3.05
N LYS A 22 -14.52 18.99 -4.05
CA LYS A 22 -14.20 18.57 -5.43
C LYS A 22 -12.90 17.78 -5.49
N GLU A 23 -11.85 18.27 -4.83
CA GLU A 23 -10.55 17.61 -4.76
C GLU A 23 -10.63 16.28 -4.00
N TYR A 24 -11.42 16.22 -2.92
CA TYR A 24 -11.67 14.97 -2.19
C TYR A 24 -12.36 13.92 -3.06
N GLU A 25 -13.38 14.30 -3.83
CA GLU A 25 -14.11 13.40 -4.72
C GLU A 25 -13.22 12.89 -5.88
N GLU A 26 -12.36 13.76 -6.43
CA GLU A 26 -11.37 13.38 -7.44
C GLU A 26 -10.34 12.41 -6.87
N PHE A 27 -9.82 12.68 -5.65
CA PHE A 27 -8.92 11.78 -4.94
C PHE A 27 -9.53 10.39 -4.71
N LEU A 28 -10.77 10.33 -4.23
CA LEU A 28 -11.48 9.06 -4.03
C LEU A 28 -11.66 8.28 -5.33
N ARG A 29 -11.99 8.96 -6.44
CA ARG A 29 -12.11 8.33 -7.77
C ARG A 29 -10.79 7.74 -8.22
N ALA A 30 -9.69 8.50 -8.11
CA ALA A 30 -8.35 8.03 -8.45
C ALA A 30 -7.94 6.83 -7.59
N HIS A 31 -8.20 6.88 -6.28
CA HIS A 31 -7.91 5.78 -5.37
C HIS A 31 -8.70 4.50 -5.71
N LYS A 32 -9.97 4.64 -6.08
CA LYS A 32 -10.81 3.50 -6.51
C LYS A 32 -10.33 2.87 -7.81
N MET A 33 -9.81 3.68 -8.74
CA MET A 33 -9.21 3.19 -9.99
C MET A 33 -7.86 2.50 -9.74
N ASN A 34 -7.04 3.06 -8.85
CA ASN A 34 -5.74 2.50 -8.49
C ASN A 34 -5.89 1.17 -7.74
N GLY A 35 -6.87 1.03 -6.84
CA GLY A 35 -7.14 -0.24 -6.14
C GLY A 35 -7.37 -1.42 -7.10
N LYS A 36 -8.14 -1.21 -8.16
CA LYS A 36 -8.38 -2.23 -9.20
C LYS A 36 -7.15 -2.56 -10.04
N LYS A 37 -6.20 -1.63 -10.14
CA LYS A 37 -4.97 -1.82 -10.94
C LYS A 37 -4.06 -2.87 -10.31
N TYR A 38 -4.03 -2.94 -8.98
CA TYR A 38 -3.11 -3.81 -8.24
C TYR A 38 -3.69 -5.20 -7.93
N GLU A 39 -5.00 -5.40 -8.06
CA GLU A 39 -5.64 -6.73 -7.93
C GLU A 39 -5.09 -7.76 -8.95
N ASN A 40 -4.61 -7.29 -10.10
CA ASN A 40 -4.07 -8.15 -11.16
C ASN A 40 -2.60 -8.55 -10.95
N ILE A 41 -1.93 -8.06 -9.89
CA ILE A 41 -0.56 -8.46 -9.58
C ILE A 41 -0.59 -9.94 -9.21
N VAL A 42 0.21 -10.73 -9.91
CA VAL A 42 0.48 -12.15 -9.62
C VAL A 42 1.97 -12.38 -9.81
N VAL A 43 2.66 -12.75 -8.75
CA VAL A 43 4.09 -13.08 -8.80
C VAL A 43 4.26 -14.57 -9.02
N LYS A 44 5.25 -14.92 -9.84
CA LYS A 44 5.71 -16.30 -10.03
C LYS A 44 7.22 -16.33 -10.07
N HIS A 45 7.81 -17.26 -9.34
CA HIS A 45 9.24 -17.53 -9.45
C HIS A 45 9.63 -17.97 -10.88
N THR A 46 10.74 -17.45 -11.38
CA THR A 46 11.27 -17.76 -12.73
C THR A 46 12.28 -18.91 -12.73
N ILE A 47 12.80 -19.29 -11.56
CA ILE A 47 13.83 -20.31 -11.39
C ILE A 47 13.19 -21.70 -11.45
N LYS A 48 13.87 -22.71 -12.02
CA LYS A 48 13.40 -24.09 -11.96
C LYS A 48 13.57 -24.65 -10.54
N VAL A 49 12.46 -24.79 -9.82
CA VAL A 49 12.44 -25.29 -8.45
C VAL A 49 12.38 -26.83 -8.44
N PRO A 50 13.26 -27.52 -7.68
CA PRO A 50 13.16 -28.96 -7.47
C PRO A 50 11.81 -29.35 -6.84
N LYS A 51 11.22 -30.48 -7.26
CA LYS A 51 9.88 -30.93 -6.81
C LYS A 51 9.71 -30.94 -5.28
N ARG A 52 10.78 -31.25 -4.54
CA ARG A 52 10.78 -31.28 -3.06
C ARG A 52 10.46 -29.92 -2.44
N HIS A 53 10.86 -28.82 -3.08
CA HIS A 53 10.67 -27.46 -2.57
C HIS A 53 9.55 -26.68 -3.26
N LYS A 54 8.83 -27.32 -4.19
CA LYS A 54 7.79 -26.65 -4.99
C LYS A 54 6.73 -25.97 -4.12
N LYS A 55 6.24 -26.66 -3.08
CA LYS A 55 5.24 -26.11 -2.14
C LYS A 55 5.73 -24.84 -1.44
N PHE A 56 6.97 -24.85 -0.97
CA PHE A 56 7.57 -23.72 -0.26
C PHE A 56 7.63 -22.48 -1.15
N TYR A 57 8.10 -22.60 -2.39
CA TYR A 57 8.17 -21.47 -3.31
C TYR A 57 6.78 -21.02 -3.79
N GLU A 58 5.82 -21.93 -3.94
CA GLU A 58 4.43 -21.56 -4.25
C GLU A 58 3.77 -20.75 -3.12
N GLU A 59 4.11 -21.05 -1.86
CA GLU A 59 3.63 -20.31 -0.69
C GLU A 59 4.28 -18.93 -0.60
N LEU A 60 5.60 -18.84 -0.82
CA LEU A 60 6.31 -17.56 -0.93
C LEU A 60 5.76 -16.66 -2.04
N ASP A 61 5.47 -17.22 -3.22
CA ASP A 61 4.90 -16.44 -4.33
C ASP A 61 3.53 -15.85 -3.98
N LYS A 62 2.70 -16.59 -3.23
CA LYS A 62 1.40 -16.10 -2.75
C LYS A 62 1.57 -14.99 -1.74
N GLU A 63 2.41 -15.19 -0.73
CA GLU A 63 2.70 -14.20 0.31
C GLU A 63 3.25 -12.90 -0.29
N LEU A 64 4.19 -13.02 -1.25
CA LEU A 64 4.75 -11.88 -1.95
C LEU A 64 3.71 -11.17 -2.82
N THR A 65 2.82 -11.91 -3.47
CA THR A 65 1.70 -11.35 -4.25
C THR A 65 0.76 -10.54 -3.36
N GLU A 66 0.38 -11.06 -2.20
CA GLU A 66 -0.47 -10.37 -1.23
C GLU A 66 0.22 -9.11 -0.68
N SER A 67 1.47 -9.24 -0.26
CA SER A 67 2.27 -8.13 0.28
C SER A 67 2.39 -6.98 -0.73
N LEU A 68 2.66 -7.28 -2.00
CA LEU A 68 2.73 -6.25 -3.04
C LEU A 68 1.37 -5.59 -3.29
N ARG A 69 0.27 -6.36 -3.25
CA ARG A 69 -1.09 -5.79 -3.38
C ARG A 69 -1.38 -4.81 -2.25
N GLU A 70 -1.03 -5.16 -1.02
CA GLU A 70 -1.23 -4.29 0.14
C GLU A 70 -0.36 -3.03 0.09
N TYR A 71 0.91 -3.17 -0.28
CA TYR A 71 1.84 -2.05 -0.43
C TYR A 71 1.34 -1.05 -1.49
N TYR A 72 1.02 -1.53 -2.70
CA TYR A 72 0.52 -0.64 -3.76
C TYR A 72 -0.88 -0.09 -3.48
N ALA A 73 -1.69 -0.81 -2.69
CA ALA A 73 -2.96 -0.30 -2.18
C ALA A 73 -2.79 0.74 -1.06
N GLY A 74 -1.57 0.98 -0.58
CA GLY A 74 -1.27 1.92 0.50
C GLY A 74 -1.74 1.47 1.88
N LYS A 75 -2.03 0.16 2.05
CA LYS A 75 -2.47 -0.41 3.34
C LYS A 75 -1.31 -0.65 4.30
N SER A 76 -0.15 -1.00 3.75
CA SER A 76 1.09 -1.22 4.49
C SER A 76 2.14 -0.20 4.05
N TYR A 77 2.73 0.47 5.03
CA TYR A 77 3.91 1.31 4.84
C TYR A 77 5.06 0.66 5.60
N GLY A 78 6.15 0.37 4.87
CA GLY A 78 7.35 -0.18 5.48
C GLY A 78 8.16 0.91 6.19
N PRO A 79 9.07 0.55 7.11
CA PRO A 79 10.02 1.51 7.71
C PRO A 79 10.96 2.15 6.69
N PHE A 80 10.99 1.63 5.45
CA PHE A 80 11.84 2.11 4.37
C PHE A 80 11.01 2.33 3.11
N ASP A 81 10.94 3.58 2.67
CA ASP A 81 10.25 3.96 1.41
C ASP A 81 11.04 3.58 0.15
N SER A 82 12.28 3.10 0.30
CA SER A 82 13.15 2.74 -0.83
C SER A 82 14.22 1.72 -0.43
N ILE A 83 14.70 0.97 -1.43
CA ILE A 83 15.81 0.02 -1.30
C ILE A 83 17.08 0.72 -0.77
N ASN A 84 17.29 2.00 -1.11
CA ASN A 84 18.44 2.76 -0.60
C ASN A 84 18.34 3.00 0.91
N LYS A 85 17.15 3.35 1.42
CA LYS A 85 16.93 3.49 2.87
C LYS A 85 17.11 2.17 3.62
N LEU A 86 16.68 1.04 3.01
CA LEU A 86 16.92 -0.30 3.57
C LEU A 86 18.42 -0.62 3.64
N LYS A 87 19.19 -0.34 2.58
CA LYS A 87 20.64 -0.57 2.54
C LYS A 87 21.44 0.29 3.51
N MET A 88 20.93 1.47 3.89
CA MET A 88 21.57 2.32 4.90
C MET A 88 21.36 1.81 6.33
N ALA A 89 20.35 0.95 6.56
CA ALA A 89 20.00 0.42 7.87
C ALA A 89 20.55 -1.00 8.13
N ALA A 90 21.11 -1.65 7.12
CA ALA A 90 21.73 -2.97 7.18
C ALA A 90 23.25 -2.85 7.21
#